data_AF-A0A6J0W3N1-F1
#
_entry.id   AF-A0A6J0W3N1-F1
#
_cell.length_a   1.000
_cell.length_b   1.000
_cell.length_c   1.000
_cell.angle_alpha   90.00
_cell.angle_beta   90.00
_cell.angle_gamma   90.00
#
_symmetry.space_group_name_H-M   'P 1'
#
loop_
_entity.id
_entity.type
_entity.pdbx_description
1 polymer ?
#
loop_
_entity_poly.entity_id
_entity_poly.type
_entity_poly.pdbx_seq_one_letter_code
_entity_poly.pdbx_strand_id
1 'polypeptide(L)'
;MQSSQLSDWWLKTAYLQYRQPLVIYSSPGVMLPKQDFVDRQGQLRFAAKLIEGVLDFKAMIDNETLPVEYLGGKPLCMNQYYQILSSCRVPGPKQDLVTKFSRTKKPPMHITVVHNYQFFELDVYHSDGTPLTSDQIFTQLEKIWNSSLQTNKEPVGILTSNHRNSWAKAYSTLIKDKVNRESVLSIQRSIFTVCLDAPMPRVSEDTYRSQVAGQMLHGGGSKLNSGNRWFDKTLQFIVAEDGACGLVYEHAAAEGPPIVSLLDHVMDFTKRPELVRSPMVPLPMPKKLRFNITPEIKNDIEKAKQNLSIMIQDLDITVMVFHHFGKDFPKSEKLSPDAFIQMALQLAYYRIYGQACATYESASLRMFHLGRTDTIRSASVASLTFVKAMDDPNVTEHEKVELLRKAVQAHRAYTDRAIRGEAFDRHLLGLKMQAIEDLVSMPDIFMDTSYAIAMHFNLSTSQVPAKTDCVMFFGPVVPDGYGVCYNPMETHINFSVSAYNSCADTNAVHLAHYLEKALLDMRALLQSHPRAKL
;
A
#
# COMPACT_ATOMS: atom_id res chain seq x y z
N MET A 1 25.80 -1.51 -16.01
CA MET A 1 24.83 -2.63 -15.95
C MET A 1 23.56 -2.16 -16.62
N GLN A 2 23.15 -2.82 -17.70
CA GLN A 2 21.96 -2.43 -18.47
C GLN A 2 20.70 -2.64 -17.60
N SER A 3 19.84 -1.62 -17.54
CA SER A 3 18.50 -1.73 -16.96
C SER A 3 17.68 -2.75 -17.75
N SER A 4 16.76 -3.45 -17.09
CA SER A 4 15.76 -4.22 -17.82
C SER A 4 14.84 -3.22 -18.53
N GLN A 5 14.71 -3.29 -19.85
CA GLN A 5 13.83 -2.40 -20.62
C GLN A 5 12.38 -2.47 -20.12
N LEU A 6 11.94 -3.66 -19.68
CA LEU A 6 10.66 -3.86 -19.01
C LEU A 6 10.56 -3.09 -17.68
N SER A 7 11.64 -2.99 -16.90
CA SER A 7 11.62 -2.24 -15.62
C SER A 7 11.37 -0.74 -15.83
N ASP A 8 11.98 -0.16 -16.88
CA ASP A 8 11.80 1.25 -17.22
C ASP A 8 10.41 1.51 -17.83
N TRP A 9 9.96 0.64 -18.74
CA TRP A 9 8.60 0.72 -19.29
C TRP A 9 7.55 0.56 -18.21
N TRP A 10 7.66 -0.47 -17.35
CA TRP A 10 6.69 -0.71 -16.28
C TRP A 10 6.60 0.46 -15.31
N LEU A 11 7.74 0.99 -14.85
CA LEU A 11 7.76 2.16 -13.97
C LEU A 11 7.07 3.36 -14.61
N LYS A 12 7.36 3.61 -15.89
CA LYS A 12 6.75 4.72 -16.64
C LYS A 12 5.26 4.53 -16.82
N THR A 13 4.82 3.42 -17.39
CA THR A 13 3.42 3.21 -17.79
C THR A 13 2.49 3.00 -16.60
N ALA A 14 2.92 2.21 -15.61
CA ALA A 14 2.07 1.89 -14.47
C ALA A 14 1.96 3.04 -13.46
N TYR A 15 3.01 3.87 -13.32
CA TYR A 15 3.06 4.89 -12.27
C TYR A 15 3.34 6.28 -12.79
N LEU A 16 4.48 6.54 -13.45
CA LEU A 16 4.90 7.92 -13.73
C LEU A 16 4.00 8.64 -14.75
N GLN A 17 3.44 7.90 -15.71
CA GLN A 17 2.50 8.37 -16.72
C GLN A 17 1.04 8.22 -16.27
N TYR A 18 0.78 7.53 -15.16
CA TYR A 18 -0.55 7.48 -14.56
C TYR A 18 -0.87 8.84 -13.93
N ARG A 19 -1.98 9.46 -14.37
CA ARG A 19 -2.28 10.87 -14.06
C ARG A 19 -3.38 11.06 -13.02
N GLN A 20 -4.09 10.00 -12.65
CA GLN A 20 -5.03 10.06 -11.52
C GLN A 20 -4.28 10.40 -10.23
N PRO A 21 -4.98 10.98 -9.23
CA PRO A 21 -4.40 11.22 -7.92
C PRO A 21 -3.69 9.98 -7.36
N LEU A 22 -2.60 10.18 -6.60
CA LEU A 22 -1.94 9.04 -5.95
C LEU A 22 -2.81 8.44 -4.85
N VAL A 23 -3.50 9.32 -4.13
CA VAL A 23 -4.39 8.98 -3.02
C VAL A 23 -5.53 8.10 -3.54
N ILE A 24 -5.77 6.98 -2.85
CA ILE A 24 -6.74 5.93 -3.20
C ILE A 24 -6.34 5.10 -4.43
N TYR A 25 -6.03 5.75 -5.56
CA TYR A 25 -5.85 5.06 -6.85
C TYR A 25 -4.46 4.45 -7.08
N SER A 26 -3.45 4.82 -6.30
CA SER A 26 -2.09 4.33 -6.50
C SER A 26 -1.35 4.01 -5.21
N SER A 27 -1.31 4.93 -4.25
CA SER A 27 -0.59 4.76 -2.98
C SER A 27 -1.38 3.87 -2.01
N PRO A 28 -0.92 2.65 -1.69
CA PRO A 28 -1.65 1.79 -0.76
C PRO A 28 -1.47 2.26 0.68
N GLY A 29 -2.52 2.12 1.47
CA GLY A 29 -2.50 2.31 2.92
C GLY A 29 -2.31 0.98 3.65
N VAL A 30 -1.77 1.03 4.86
CA VAL A 30 -1.64 -0.12 5.76
C VAL A 30 -2.13 0.29 7.14
N MET A 31 -3.00 -0.55 7.72
CA MET A 31 -3.41 -0.44 9.12
C MET A 31 -2.62 -1.45 9.94
N LEU A 32 -1.92 -0.95 10.97
CA LEU A 32 -1.20 -1.75 11.95
C LEU A 32 -2.10 -2.07 13.15
N PRO A 33 -1.69 -3.01 14.03
CA PRO A 33 -2.36 -3.22 15.30
C PRO A 33 -2.51 -1.91 16.08
N LYS A 34 -3.68 -1.72 16.70
CA LYS A 34 -3.93 -0.58 17.59
C LYS A 34 -2.97 -0.65 18.79
N GLN A 35 -2.39 0.49 19.15
CA GLN A 35 -1.50 0.63 20.29
C GLN A 35 -2.28 0.93 21.57
N ASP A 36 -1.65 0.72 22.73
CA ASP A 36 -2.25 0.81 24.06
C ASP A 36 -2.07 2.16 24.76
N PHE A 37 -1.44 3.14 24.10
CA PHE A 37 -1.30 4.47 24.67
C PHE A 37 -2.65 5.18 24.78
N VAL A 38 -2.83 5.92 25.89
CA VAL A 38 -4.09 6.60 26.23
C VAL A 38 -3.94 8.12 26.31
N ASP A 39 -2.72 8.62 26.14
CA ASP A 39 -2.41 10.04 26.22
C ASP A 39 -1.36 10.46 25.18
N ARG A 40 -1.17 11.77 25.06
CA ARG A 40 -0.17 12.38 24.19
C ARG A 40 1.25 11.86 24.49
N GLN A 41 1.59 11.64 25.76
CA GLN A 41 2.94 11.19 26.10
C GLN A 41 3.19 9.81 25.50
N GLY A 42 2.26 8.87 25.67
CA GLY A 42 2.32 7.54 25.08
C GLY A 42 2.32 7.59 23.55
N GLN A 43 1.51 8.45 22.92
CA GLN A 43 1.53 8.64 21.46
C GLN A 43 2.93 9.05 20.96
N LEU A 44 3.53 10.07 21.59
CA LEU A 44 4.87 10.55 21.20
C LEU A 44 5.96 9.54 21.54
N ARG A 45 5.82 8.76 22.61
CA ARG A 45 6.74 7.66 22.96
C ARG A 45 6.72 6.55 21.92
N PHE A 46 5.52 6.13 21.50
CA PHE A 46 5.37 5.16 20.42
C PHE A 46 5.96 5.71 19.11
N ALA A 47 5.65 6.95 18.74
CA ALA A 47 6.21 7.58 17.55
C ALA A 47 7.76 7.64 17.59
N ALA A 48 8.34 7.95 18.75
CA ALA A 48 9.79 7.95 18.92
C ALA A 48 10.41 6.55 18.76
N LYS A 49 9.78 5.52 19.34
CA LYS A 49 10.20 4.11 19.17
C LYS A 49 10.08 3.63 17.74
N LEU A 50 9.02 4.01 17.05
CA LEU A 50 8.82 3.73 15.64
C LEU A 50 9.93 4.37 14.81
N ILE A 51 10.25 5.65 15.04
CA ILE A 51 11.34 6.35 14.34
C ILE A 51 12.66 5.61 14.56
N GLU A 52 13.00 5.29 15.80
CA GLU A 52 14.22 4.55 16.15
C GLU A 52 14.29 3.18 15.43
N GLY A 53 13.18 2.43 15.39
CA GLY A 53 13.11 1.16 14.68
C GLY A 53 13.29 1.28 13.16
N VAL A 54 12.80 2.36 12.54
CA VAL A 54 13.05 2.62 11.11
C VAL A 54 14.51 2.96 10.86
N LEU A 55 15.17 3.68 11.78
CA LEU A 55 16.61 3.99 11.68
C LEU A 55 17.48 2.75 11.89
N ASP A 56 17.07 1.83 12.76
CA ASP A 56 17.70 0.51 12.91
C ASP A 56 17.62 -0.30 11.61
N PHE A 57 16.44 -0.32 10.95
CA PHE A 57 16.30 -0.93 9.64
C PHE A 57 17.13 -0.22 8.56
N LYS A 58 17.16 1.12 8.58
CA LYS A 58 17.98 1.92 7.66
C LYS A 58 19.46 1.62 7.79
N ALA A 59 19.96 1.37 9.00
CA ALA A 59 21.37 1.01 9.20
C ALA A 59 21.74 -0.27 8.42
N MET A 60 20.83 -1.25 8.33
CA MET A 60 21.06 -2.44 7.50
C MET A 60 21.06 -2.13 6.00
N ILE A 61 20.25 -1.17 5.56
CA ILE A 61 20.24 -0.72 4.16
C ILE A 61 21.54 0.01 3.84
N ASP A 62 21.94 1.00 4.65
CA ASP A 62 23.12 1.82 4.38
C ASP A 62 24.41 1.00 4.38
N ASN A 63 24.51 0.01 5.28
CA ASN A 63 25.67 -0.87 5.39
C ASN A 63 25.60 -2.09 4.46
N GLU A 64 24.54 -2.20 3.64
CA GLU A 64 24.27 -3.37 2.78
C GLU A 64 24.29 -4.71 3.53
N THR A 65 23.89 -4.71 4.81
CA THR A 65 23.81 -5.90 5.68
C THR A 65 22.38 -6.46 5.81
N LEU A 66 21.42 -5.91 5.06
CA LEU A 66 20.06 -6.43 5.04
C LEU A 66 20.07 -7.91 4.56
N PRO A 67 19.48 -8.86 5.30
CA PRO A 67 19.51 -10.27 4.92
C PRO A 67 18.89 -10.51 3.55
N VAL A 68 19.58 -11.30 2.72
CA VAL A 68 19.06 -11.71 1.42
C VAL A 68 17.83 -12.59 1.64
N GLU A 69 16.73 -12.24 1.00
CA GLU A 69 15.50 -13.01 1.03
C GLU A 69 15.51 -14.12 -0.03
N TYR A 70 14.78 -15.21 0.25
CA TYR A 70 14.70 -16.38 -0.63
C TYR A 70 13.26 -16.81 -0.83
N LEU A 71 12.95 -17.31 -2.03
CA LEU A 71 11.69 -17.99 -2.35
C LEU A 71 11.99 -19.33 -3.02
N GLY A 72 11.55 -20.44 -2.41
CA GLY A 72 11.82 -21.79 -2.95
C GLY A 72 13.31 -22.08 -3.14
N GLY A 73 14.17 -21.58 -2.25
CA GLY A 73 15.63 -21.74 -2.32
C GLY A 73 16.35 -20.81 -3.31
N LYS A 74 15.64 -19.95 -4.05
CA LYS A 74 16.25 -18.98 -4.97
C LYS A 74 16.33 -17.58 -4.33
N PRO A 75 17.45 -16.86 -4.50
CA PRO A 75 17.62 -15.52 -3.93
C PRO A 75 16.70 -14.52 -4.62
N LEU A 76 16.28 -13.50 -3.88
CA LEU A 76 15.44 -12.41 -4.36
C LEU A 76 16.24 -11.11 -4.51
N CYS A 77 15.88 -10.31 -5.50
CA CYS A 77 16.42 -8.99 -5.73
C CYS A 77 16.06 -8.06 -4.56
N MET A 78 17.07 -7.40 -4.01
CA MET A 78 16.94 -6.49 -2.87
C MET A 78 16.81 -5.01 -3.28
N ASN A 79 16.82 -4.69 -4.58
CA ASN A 79 16.86 -3.30 -5.07
C ASN A 79 15.72 -2.43 -4.53
N GLN A 80 14.51 -3.00 -4.35
CA GLN A 80 13.34 -2.25 -3.88
C GLN A 80 13.56 -1.64 -2.48
N TYR A 81 14.27 -2.32 -1.57
CA TYR A 81 14.61 -1.76 -0.25
C TYR A 81 15.43 -0.48 -0.33
N TYR A 82 16.29 -0.36 -1.35
CA TYR A 82 17.10 0.84 -1.56
C TYR A 82 16.33 1.99 -2.23
N GLN A 83 15.05 1.78 -2.57
CA GLN A 83 14.19 2.80 -3.18
C GLN A 83 13.22 3.45 -2.18
N ILE A 84 12.97 2.85 -1.01
CA ILE A 84 11.86 3.28 -0.13
C ILE A 84 12.24 4.40 0.86
N LEU A 85 13.51 4.51 1.24
CA LEU A 85 14.00 5.56 2.15
C LEU A 85 14.68 6.68 1.37
N SER A 86 14.58 7.90 1.90
CA SER A 86 15.19 9.09 1.32
C SER A 86 14.78 9.33 -0.13
N SER A 87 13.52 9.05 -0.44
CA SER A 87 12.95 9.15 -1.77
C SER A 87 11.64 9.93 -1.75
N CYS A 88 11.29 10.50 -2.90
CA CYS A 88 10.05 11.24 -3.08
C CYS A 88 9.70 11.29 -4.57
N ARG A 89 8.42 11.15 -4.87
CA ARG A 89 7.87 11.44 -6.20
C ARG A 89 7.87 12.96 -6.42
N VAL A 90 8.05 13.37 -7.67
CA VAL A 90 8.05 14.77 -8.09
C VAL A 90 7.06 14.92 -9.22
N PRO A 91 6.04 15.80 -9.07
CA PRO A 91 5.02 15.96 -10.10
C PRO A 91 5.63 16.64 -11.34
N GLY A 92 5.30 16.13 -12.52
CA GLY A 92 5.72 16.73 -13.78
C GLY A 92 4.53 16.99 -14.72
N PRO A 93 4.68 17.91 -15.69
CA PRO A 93 3.56 18.35 -16.55
C PRO A 93 3.03 17.26 -17.49
N LYS A 94 3.87 16.29 -17.88
CA LYS A 94 3.49 15.16 -18.76
C LYS A 94 3.56 13.82 -18.03
N GLN A 95 4.66 13.61 -17.31
CA GLN A 95 4.90 12.44 -16.47
C GLN A 95 5.64 12.89 -15.21
N ASP A 96 5.51 12.13 -14.15
CA ASP A 96 6.21 12.39 -12.90
C ASP A 96 7.62 11.79 -12.92
N LEU A 97 8.38 12.05 -11.87
CA LEU A 97 9.70 11.48 -11.63
C LEU A 97 9.79 10.95 -10.21
N VAL A 98 10.70 10.01 -9.95
CA VAL A 98 11.07 9.61 -8.59
C VAL A 98 12.50 10.06 -8.32
N THR A 99 12.67 10.81 -7.24
CA THR A 99 13.99 11.26 -6.78
C THR A 99 14.45 10.42 -5.60
N LYS A 100 15.76 10.18 -5.54
CA LYS A 100 16.41 9.35 -4.51
C LYS A 100 17.65 10.06 -4.00
N PHE A 101 17.76 10.16 -2.69
CA PHE A 101 18.82 10.91 -2.01
C PHE A 101 19.73 10.04 -1.15
N SER A 102 19.38 8.76 -0.93
CA SER A 102 20.09 7.81 -0.06
C SER A 102 21.56 7.60 -0.44
N ARG A 103 21.89 7.57 -1.74
CA ARG A 103 23.26 7.37 -2.25
C ARG A 103 23.90 8.64 -2.82
N THR A 104 23.44 9.82 -2.39
CA THR A 104 24.06 11.09 -2.81
C THR A 104 25.32 11.39 -2.00
N LYS A 105 26.16 12.33 -2.46
CA LYS A 105 27.42 12.72 -1.76
C LYS A 105 27.22 13.10 -0.29
N LYS A 106 26.04 13.65 0.05
CA LYS A 106 25.62 14.00 1.41
C LYS A 106 24.20 13.47 1.59
N PRO A 107 24.04 12.22 2.05
CA PRO A 107 22.73 11.65 2.27
C PRO A 107 21.99 12.44 3.36
N PRO A 108 20.65 12.50 3.30
CA PRO A 108 19.84 13.18 4.29
C PRO A 108 19.93 12.47 5.65
N MET A 109 20.05 13.27 6.71
CA MET A 109 20.13 12.80 8.10
C MET A 109 18.90 13.22 8.92
N HIS A 110 17.84 13.69 8.25
CA HIS A 110 16.63 14.21 8.86
C HIS A 110 15.39 13.46 8.39
N ILE A 111 14.36 13.43 9.25
CA ILE A 111 13.00 13.07 8.87
C ILE A 111 12.13 14.33 8.76
N THR A 112 10.94 14.18 8.21
CA THR A 112 9.91 15.21 8.32
C THR A 112 8.85 14.76 9.31
N VAL A 113 8.46 15.62 10.25
CA VAL A 113 7.30 15.40 11.11
C VAL A 113 6.22 16.38 10.73
N VAL A 114 4.97 15.92 10.62
CA VAL A 114 3.82 16.77 10.35
C VAL A 114 2.78 16.63 11.46
N HIS A 115 2.37 17.77 12.00
CA HIS A 115 1.34 17.89 13.04
C HIS A 115 0.51 19.14 12.79
N ASN A 116 -0.82 19.01 12.82
CA ASN A 116 -1.77 20.09 12.48
C ASN A 116 -1.42 20.79 11.16
N TYR A 117 -1.08 20.01 10.13
CA TYR A 117 -0.72 20.46 8.77
C TYR A 117 0.63 21.20 8.66
N GLN A 118 1.40 21.25 9.74
CA GLN A 118 2.66 21.97 9.79
C GLN A 118 3.83 20.99 9.77
N PHE A 119 4.75 21.18 8.82
CA PHE A 119 5.91 20.32 8.64
C PHE A 119 7.12 20.84 9.43
N PHE A 120 7.92 19.90 9.94
CA PHE A 120 9.15 20.15 10.67
C PHE A 120 10.26 19.25 10.15
N GLU A 121 11.44 19.81 9.98
CA GLU A 121 12.69 19.10 9.73
C GLU A 121 13.31 18.72 11.09
N LEU A 122 13.45 17.41 11.30
CA LEU A 122 14.01 16.83 12.51
C LEU A 122 15.23 15.99 12.14
N ASP A 123 16.42 16.47 12.49
CA ASP A 123 17.63 15.64 12.44
C ASP A 123 17.48 14.45 13.37
N VAL A 124 17.82 13.26 12.85
CA VAL A 124 17.72 11.97 13.55
C VAL A 124 19.06 11.27 13.69
N TYR A 125 20.14 12.00 13.39
CA TYR A 125 21.51 11.63 13.70
C TYR A 125 22.25 12.80 14.37
N HIS A 126 23.18 12.47 15.24
CA HIS A 126 24.16 13.41 15.81
C HIS A 126 25.21 13.81 14.78
N SER A 127 26.03 14.81 15.12
CA SER A 127 27.11 15.28 14.24
C SER A 127 28.22 14.26 14.00
N ASP A 128 28.36 13.27 14.89
CA ASP A 128 29.28 12.13 14.74
C ASP A 128 28.71 10.99 13.88
N GLY A 129 27.47 11.12 13.41
CA GLY A 129 26.79 10.11 12.59
C GLY A 129 26.03 9.04 13.38
N THR A 130 26.03 9.07 14.71
CA THR A 130 25.23 8.14 15.52
C THR A 130 23.74 8.53 15.51
N PRO A 131 22.80 7.57 15.48
CA PRO A 131 21.37 7.90 15.51
C PRO A 131 20.95 8.45 16.87
N LEU A 132 19.94 9.33 16.89
CA LEU A 132 19.29 9.72 18.14
C LEU A 132 18.51 8.54 18.73
N THR A 133 18.49 8.48 20.06
CA THR A 133 17.74 7.47 20.84
C THR A 133 16.25 7.82 20.92
N SER A 134 15.41 6.85 21.28
CA SER A 134 13.97 7.06 21.54
C SER A 134 13.69 8.23 22.50
N ASP A 135 14.43 8.34 23.61
CA ASP A 135 14.29 9.43 24.59
C ASP A 135 14.58 10.81 23.96
N GLN A 136 15.65 10.89 23.17
CA GLN A 136 16.04 12.13 22.50
C GLN A 136 15.03 12.52 21.42
N ILE A 137 14.55 11.55 20.63
CA ILE A 137 13.51 11.76 19.62
C ILE A 137 12.22 12.23 20.29
N PHE A 138 11.82 11.59 21.40
CA PHE A 138 10.64 11.99 22.17
C PHE A 138 10.70 13.47 22.59
N THR A 139 11.82 13.93 23.17
CA THR A 139 12.00 15.35 23.53
C THR A 139 11.88 16.28 22.32
N GLN A 140 12.36 15.86 21.15
CA GLN A 140 12.23 16.64 19.92
C GLN A 140 10.78 16.67 19.40
N LEU A 141 10.04 15.56 19.52
CA LEU A 141 8.62 15.49 19.19
C LEU A 141 7.76 16.37 20.11
N GLU A 142 8.08 16.45 21.41
CA GLU A 142 7.41 17.38 22.32
C GLU A 142 7.59 18.84 21.89
N LYS A 143 8.81 19.23 21.49
CA LYS A 143 9.08 20.57 20.94
C LYS A 143 8.25 20.83 19.67
N ILE A 144 8.16 19.85 18.77
CA ILE A 144 7.37 19.93 17.53
C ILE A 144 5.89 20.13 17.86
N TRP A 145 5.33 19.29 18.73
CA TRP A 145 3.94 19.36 19.18
C TRP A 145 3.60 20.75 19.73
N ASN A 146 4.41 21.24 20.68
CA ASN A 146 4.22 22.55 21.30
C ASN A 146 4.36 23.72 20.30
N SER A 147 5.15 23.55 19.23
CA SER A 147 5.32 24.53 18.16
C SER A 147 4.21 24.51 17.09
N SER A 148 3.21 23.65 17.26
CA SER A 148 2.15 23.37 16.28
C SER A 148 0.77 23.10 16.90
N LEU A 149 0.49 23.65 18.08
CA LEU A 149 -0.82 23.53 18.73
C LEU A 149 -1.97 24.18 17.94
N GLN A 150 -1.66 25.18 17.11
CA GLN A 150 -2.69 25.88 16.33
C GLN A 150 -3.07 25.08 15.09
N THR A 151 -4.37 24.88 14.89
CA THR A 151 -4.97 24.19 13.72
C THR A 151 -5.36 25.16 12.59
N ASN A 152 -4.92 26.43 12.66
CA ASN A 152 -5.31 27.51 11.76
C ASN A 152 -4.41 27.68 10.53
N LYS A 153 -3.49 26.74 10.28
CA LYS A 153 -2.60 26.80 9.12
C LYS A 153 -3.26 26.19 7.89
N GLU A 154 -2.92 26.75 6.75
CA GLU A 154 -3.38 26.21 5.47
C GLU A 154 -2.77 24.83 5.22
N PRO A 155 -3.59 23.83 4.83
CA PRO A 155 -3.12 22.46 4.65
C PRO A 155 -2.41 22.28 3.30
N VAL A 156 -1.23 22.88 3.14
CA VAL A 156 -0.45 22.82 1.88
C VAL A 156 -0.22 21.38 1.41
N GLY A 157 -0.04 20.45 2.35
CA GLY A 157 0.12 19.03 2.06
C GLY A 157 -1.01 18.41 1.23
N ILE A 158 -2.24 18.94 1.35
CA ILE A 158 -3.40 18.44 0.60
C ILE A 158 -3.27 18.64 -0.91
N LEU A 159 -2.43 19.57 -1.37
CA LEU A 159 -2.18 19.76 -2.81
C LEU A 159 -1.66 18.48 -3.48
N THR A 160 -0.91 17.67 -2.74
CA THR A 160 -0.34 16.40 -3.21
C THR A 160 -1.39 15.31 -3.46
N SER A 161 -2.63 15.48 -2.98
CA SER A 161 -3.73 14.54 -3.18
C SER A 161 -4.53 14.77 -4.45
N ASN A 162 -4.19 15.79 -5.25
CA ASN A 162 -4.95 16.15 -6.44
C ASN A 162 -4.47 15.36 -7.68
N HIS A 163 -5.23 15.45 -8.77
CA HIS A 163 -4.86 14.90 -10.07
C HIS A 163 -3.46 15.38 -10.48
N ARG A 164 -2.63 14.49 -11.04
CA ARG A 164 -1.18 14.75 -11.20
C ARG A 164 -0.88 15.96 -12.08
N ASN A 165 -1.70 16.23 -13.09
CA ASN A 165 -1.56 17.44 -13.92
C ASN A 165 -1.88 18.73 -13.14
N SER A 166 -2.94 18.70 -12.32
CA SER A 166 -3.32 19.83 -11.47
C SER A 166 -2.26 20.08 -10.42
N TRP A 167 -1.77 19.01 -9.78
CA TRP A 167 -0.69 19.10 -8.81
C TRP A 167 0.62 19.58 -9.45
N ALA A 168 1.01 19.12 -10.64
CA ALA A 168 2.22 19.60 -11.31
C ALA A 168 2.19 21.12 -11.56
N LYS A 169 1.03 21.68 -11.91
CA LYS A 169 0.85 23.13 -12.06
C LYS A 169 0.95 23.85 -10.72
N ALA A 170 0.20 23.40 -9.71
CA ALA A 170 0.20 23.99 -8.38
C ALA A 170 1.58 23.89 -7.70
N TYR A 171 2.29 22.77 -7.86
CA TYR A 171 3.66 22.55 -7.43
C TYR A 171 4.60 23.59 -8.05
N SER A 172 4.51 23.80 -9.36
CA SER A 172 5.33 24.78 -10.08
C SER A 172 5.09 26.21 -9.58
N THR A 173 3.86 26.57 -9.21
CA THR A 173 3.55 27.84 -8.56
C THR A 173 4.11 27.89 -7.13
N LEU A 174 3.91 26.83 -6.34
CA LEU A 174 4.33 26.73 -4.94
C LEU A 174 5.84 26.98 -4.77
N ILE A 175 6.68 26.37 -5.61
CA ILE A 175 8.15 26.44 -5.49
C ILE A 175 8.80 27.69 -6.11
N LYS A 176 8.01 28.65 -6.63
CA LYS A 176 8.54 29.95 -7.09
C LYS A 176 9.13 30.73 -5.92
N ASP A 177 8.41 30.74 -4.79
CA ASP A 177 8.88 31.35 -3.55
C ASP A 177 10.05 30.55 -2.96
N LYS A 178 11.08 31.26 -2.48
CA LYS A 178 12.32 30.66 -1.95
C LYS A 178 12.05 29.81 -0.69
N VAL A 179 11.24 30.31 0.24
CA VAL A 179 10.93 29.63 1.50
C VAL A 179 10.13 28.36 1.23
N ASN A 180 9.12 28.45 0.36
CA ASN A 180 8.33 27.29 -0.07
C ASN A 180 9.21 26.23 -0.74
N ARG A 181 10.10 26.63 -1.65
CA ARG A 181 11.02 25.72 -2.32
C ARG A 181 11.96 25.02 -1.36
N GLU A 182 12.50 25.73 -0.38
CA GLU A 182 13.36 25.14 0.66
C GLU A 182 12.58 24.15 1.54
N SER A 183 11.35 24.49 1.93
CA SER A 183 10.46 23.59 2.69
C SER A 183 10.13 22.33 1.89
N VAL A 184 9.74 22.46 0.62
CA VAL A 184 9.47 21.32 -0.27
C VAL A 184 10.71 20.44 -0.43
N LEU A 185 11.88 21.04 -0.66
CA LEU A 185 13.12 20.29 -0.83
C LEU A 185 13.48 19.50 0.43
N SER A 186 13.26 20.07 1.62
CA SER A 186 13.44 19.36 2.89
C SER A 186 12.53 18.13 3.00
N ILE A 187 11.24 18.27 2.65
CA ILE A 187 10.27 17.17 2.63
C ILE A 187 10.68 16.09 1.61
N GLN A 188 11.09 16.50 0.40
CA GLN A 188 11.52 15.56 -0.63
C GLN A 188 12.76 14.78 -0.20
N ARG A 189 13.72 15.44 0.45
CA ARG A 189 14.99 14.84 0.89
C ARG A 189 14.88 14.03 2.17
N SER A 190 13.87 14.24 3.02
CA SER A 190 13.79 13.54 4.31
C SER A 190 13.87 12.02 4.17
N ILE A 191 14.33 11.30 5.19
CA ILE A 191 14.44 9.84 5.12
C ILE A 191 13.04 9.22 4.96
N PHE A 192 12.08 9.67 5.76
CA PHE A 192 10.66 9.37 5.70
C PHE A 192 9.87 10.48 6.41
N THR A 193 8.54 10.40 6.37
CA THR A 193 7.66 11.33 7.11
C THR A 193 6.91 10.62 8.23
N VAL A 194 6.73 11.31 9.36
CA VAL A 194 5.84 10.89 10.46
C VAL A 194 4.68 11.88 10.59
N CYS A 195 3.46 11.36 10.57
CA CYS A 195 2.21 12.09 10.72
C CYS A 195 1.66 11.87 12.13
N LEU A 196 1.65 12.94 12.94
CA LEU A 196 1.00 12.94 14.25
C LEU A 196 -0.43 13.42 14.05
N ASP A 197 -1.36 12.47 14.07
CA ASP A 197 -2.74 12.68 13.65
C ASP A 197 -3.66 13.03 14.82
N ALA A 198 -4.59 13.93 14.53
CA ALA A 198 -5.72 14.23 15.40
C ALA A 198 -6.71 13.05 15.42
N PRO A 199 -7.53 12.92 16.47
CA PRO A 199 -8.53 11.87 16.57
C PRO A 199 -9.57 11.98 15.45
N MET A 200 -10.02 10.82 14.96
CA MET A 200 -11.13 10.72 14.03
C MET A 200 -12.48 10.85 14.77
N PRO A 201 -13.57 11.27 14.08
CA PRO A 201 -14.91 11.28 14.67
C PRO A 201 -15.28 9.89 15.18
N ARG A 202 -15.85 9.79 16.38
CA ARG A 202 -16.29 8.50 16.94
C ARG A 202 -17.34 7.85 16.04
N VAL A 203 -17.15 6.56 15.77
CA VAL A 203 -18.05 5.71 14.99
C VAL A 203 -18.38 4.45 15.79
N SER A 204 -19.27 3.60 15.28
CA SER A 204 -19.55 2.30 15.89
C SER A 204 -18.32 1.39 15.80
N GLU A 205 -18.21 0.42 16.71
CA GLU A 205 -17.14 -0.59 16.70
C GLU A 205 -17.07 -1.32 15.35
N ASP A 206 -18.22 -1.64 14.75
CA ASP A 206 -18.30 -2.34 13.45
C ASP A 206 -17.67 -1.55 12.30
N THR A 207 -17.68 -0.22 12.38
CA THR A 207 -17.16 0.67 11.31
C THR A 207 -15.80 1.28 11.64
N TYR A 208 -15.30 1.09 12.88
CA TYR A 208 -14.04 1.65 13.34
C TYR A 208 -12.86 1.27 12.44
N ARG A 209 -12.71 -0.03 12.12
CA ARG A 209 -11.61 -0.50 11.27
C ARG A 209 -11.65 0.07 9.85
N SER A 210 -12.85 0.20 9.28
CA SER A 210 -13.05 0.81 7.96
C SER A 210 -12.72 2.31 7.99
N GLN A 211 -13.10 3.02 9.06
CA GLN A 211 -12.73 4.43 9.24
C GLN A 211 -11.21 4.60 9.37
N VAL A 212 -10.55 3.77 10.17
CA VAL A 212 -9.09 3.78 10.33
C VAL A 212 -8.40 3.47 8.99
N ALA A 213 -8.91 2.52 8.21
CA ALA A 213 -8.40 2.27 6.87
C ALA A 213 -8.48 3.53 5.98
N GLY A 214 -9.62 4.25 6.00
CA GLY A 214 -9.75 5.53 5.32
C GLY A 214 -8.79 6.62 5.84
N GLN A 215 -8.54 6.67 7.16
CA GLN A 215 -7.56 7.58 7.75
C GLN A 215 -6.14 7.29 7.24
N MET A 216 -5.75 6.03 7.15
CA MET A 216 -4.42 5.66 6.65
C MET A 216 -4.31 5.88 5.13
N LEU A 217 -5.37 5.59 4.37
CA LEU A 217 -5.35 5.68 2.90
C LEU A 217 -5.39 7.14 2.39
N HIS A 218 -6.23 7.98 2.99
CA HIS A 218 -6.49 9.33 2.48
C HIS A 218 -6.61 10.40 3.56
N GLY A 219 -6.51 10.06 4.85
CA GLY A 219 -6.56 11.01 5.96
C GLY A 219 -7.96 11.44 6.39
N GLY A 220 -9.02 10.79 5.88
CA GLY A 220 -10.41 11.03 6.29
C GLY A 220 -11.10 12.28 5.74
N GLY A 221 -10.37 13.32 5.33
CA GLY A 221 -10.94 14.52 4.70
C GLY A 221 -10.18 15.80 4.99
N SER A 222 -10.52 16.86 4.27
CA SER A 222 -9.86 18.17 4.34
C SER A 222 -9.98 18.88 5.70
N LYS A 223 -10.99 18.51 6.50
CA LYS A 223 -11.20 19.00 7.88
C LYS A 223 -10.59 18.08 8.95
N LEU A 224 -10.01 16.95 8.52
CA LEU A 224 -9.43 15.92 9.37
C LEU A 224 -7.92 15.82 9.08
N ASN A 225 -7.39 14.64 8.79
CA ASN A 225 -5.95 14.41 8.69
C ASN A 225 -5.40 14.43 7.25
N SER A 226 -6.22 14.66 6.22
CA SER A 226 -5.74 14.67 4.81
C SER A 226 -4.72 15.76 4.51
N GLY A 227 -4.81 16.90 5.19
CA GLY A 227 -3.82 17.98 5.11
C GLY A 227 -2.53 17.67 5.87
N ASN A 228 -2.55 16.67 6.75
CA ASN A 228 -1.44 16.26 7.63
C ASN A 228 -0.58 15.20 6.94
N ARG A 229 -0.36 15.36 5.63
CA ARG A 229 0.25 14.39 4.72
C ARG A 229 1.04 15.10 3.62
N TRP A 230 1.98 14.38 3.03
CA TRP A 230 2.62 14.72 1.77
C TRP A 230 2.68 13.47 0.89
N PHE A 231 1.64 13.24 0.07
CA PHE A 231 1.40 11.98 -0.63
C PHE A 231 2.42 11.62 -1.72
N ASP A 232 3.26 12.57 -2.13
CA ASP A 232 4.42 12.26 -2.97
C ASP A 232 5.55 11.54 -2.21
N LYS A 233 5.55 11.61 -0.86
CA LYS A 233 6.57 10.99 -0.05
C LYS A 233 6.43 9.47 -0.09
N THR A 234 7.54 8.78 -0.34
CA THR A 234 7.53 7.32 -0.48
C THR A 234 7.07 6.61 0.78
N LEU A 235 7.46 7.07 1.98
CA LEU A 235 7.02 6.49 3.24
C LEU A 235 6.47 7.57 4.17
N GLN A 236 5.24 7.37 4.61
CA GLN A 236 4.57 8.19 5.61
C GLN A 236 4.00 7.28 6.71
N PHE A 237 4.60 7.29 7.89
CA PHE A 237 4.09 6.60 9.06
C PHE A 237 3.08 7.49 9.78
N ILE A 238 1.97 6.91 10.21
CA ILE A 238 0.85 7.63 10.80
C ILE A 238 0.61 7.11 12.21
N VAL A 239 0.58 8.03 13.17
CA VAL A 239 0.31 7.74 14.58
C VAL A 239 -0.84 8.64 15.04
N ALA A 240 -2.04 8.06 15.14
CA ALA A 240 -3.23 8.77 15.60
C ALA A 240 -3.27 8.86 17.13
N GLU A 241 -3.92 9.89 17.66
CA GLU A 241 -4.04 10.11 19.11
C GLU A 241 -4.84 9.02 19.84
N ASP A 242 -5.71 8.29 19.14
CA ASP A 242 -6.58 7.25 19.70
C ASP A 242 -5.95 5.84 19.77
N GLY A 243 -4.66 5.71 19.44
CA GLY A 243 -3.94 4.44 19.39
C GLY A 243 -3.87 3.83 17.98
N ALA A 244 -4.67 4.29 17.01
CA ALA A 244 -4.58 3.79 15.66
C ALA A 244 -3.25 4.18 15.01
N CYS A 245 -2.63 3.26 14.27
CA CYS A 245 -1.39 3.54 13.56
C CYS A 245 -1.31 2.76 12.26
N GLY A 246 -0.41 3.19 11.39
CA GLY A 246 -0.29 2.64 10.05
C GLY A 246 0.73 3.36 9.20
N LEU A 247 0.65 3.12 7.90
CA LEU A 247 1.40 3.91 6.93
C LEU A 247 0.62 4.09 5.62
N VAL A 248 1.08 5.03 4.80
CA VAL A 248 0.76 5.09 3.37
C VAL A 248 2.07 5.24 2.62
N TYR A 249 2.21 4.51 1.50
CA TYR A 249 3.45 4.53 0.72
C TYR A 249 3.19 4.83 -0.75
N GLU A 250 4.16 5.50 -1.40
CA GLU A 250 4.09 5.80 -2.83
C GLU A 250 4.61 4.62 -3.66
N HIS A 251 3.75 4.11 -4.54
CA HIS A 251 3.89 2.79 -5.15
C HIS A 251 4.98 2.71 -6.24
N ALA A 252 5.39 3.83 -6.83
CA ALA A 252 6.42 3.81 -7.87
C ALA A 252 7.76 3.27 -7.33
N ALA A 253 8.05 3.44 -6.04
CA ALA A 253 9.30 3.01 -5.43
C ALA A 253 9.41 1.48 -5.21
N ALA A 254 8.34 0.84 -4.72
CA ALA A 254 8.37 -0.57 -4.31
C ALA A 254 6.97 -1.21 -4.34
N GLU A 255 6.95 -2.54 -4.23
CA GLU A 255 5.76 -3.35 -3.98
C GLU A 255 5.49 -3.54 -2.49
N GLY A 256 4.41 -4.25 -2.14
CA GLY A 256 4.05 -4.56 -0.75
C GLY A 256 5.12 -5.33 0.06
N PRO A 257 5.79 -6.38 -0.46
CA PRO A 257 6.69 -7.21 0.36
C PRO A 257 7.84 -6.45 1.05
N PRO A 258 8.60 -5.55 0.37
CA PRO A 258 9.60 -4.74 1.07
C PRO A 258 9.03 -3.83 2.17
N ILE A 259 7.81 -3.33 1.97
CA ILE A 259 7.13 -2.47 2.95
C ILE A 259 6.75 -3.27 4.19
N VAL A 260 6.21 -4.49 4.03
CA VAL A 260 5.87 -5.32 5.19
C VAL A 260 7.09 -5.91 5.89
N SER A 261 8.18 -6.23 5.19
CA SER A 261 9.44 -6.61 5.87
C SER A 261 9.98 -5.47 6.74
N LEU A 262 9.88 -4.21 6.27
CA LEU A 262 10.19 -3.03 7.09
C LEU A 262 9.24 -2.93 8.29
N LEU A 263 7.93 -3.05 8.08
CA LEU A 263 6.94 -2.97 9.15
C LEU A 263 7.14 -4.05 10.21
N ASP A 264 7.38 -5.30 9.82
CA ASP A 264 7.65 -6.41 10.73
C ASP A 264 8.87 -6.11 11.60
N HIS A 265 9.97 -5.63 10.99
CA HIS A 265 11.16 -5.23 11.73
C HIS A 265 10.85 -4.12 12.74
N VAL A 266 10.17 -3.06 12.31
CA VAL A 266 9.86 -1.90 13.15
C VAL A 266 8.94 -2.30 14.31
N MET A 267 7.90 -3.08 14.04
CA MET A 267 6.96 -3.53 15.08
C MET A 267 7.57 -4.53 16.06
N ASP A 268 8.54 -5.32 15.64
CA ASP A 268 9.33 -6.15 16.56
C ASP A 268 10.33 -5.31 17.35
N PHE A 269 10.89 -4.25 16.75
CA PHE A 269 11.76 -3.30 17.43
C PHE A 269 11.02 -2.54 18.55
N THR A 270 9.79 -2.07 18.31
CA THR A 270 9.03 -1.30 19.31
C THR A 270 8.68 -2.10 20.57
N LYS A 271 8.67 -3.43 20.49
CA LYS A 271 8.45 -4.35 21.63
C LYS A 271 9.72 -4.60 22.46
N ARG A 272 10.90 -4.23 21.97
CA ARG A 272 12.17 -4.47 22.68
C ARG A 272 12.26 -3.59 23.92
N PRO A 273 12.71 -4.12 25.07
CA PRO A 273 12.92 -3.31 26.26
C PRO A 273 14.06 -2.29 26.04
N GLU A 274 13.92 -1.10 26.61
CA GLU A 274 14.98 -0.09 26.59
C GLU A 274 16.15 -0.53 27.50
N LEU A 275 17.32 -0.78 26.90
CA LEU A 275 18.47 -1.34 27.62
C LEU A 275 19.24 -0.30 28.43
N VAL A 276 19.36 0.94 27.96
CA VAL A 276 20.11 2.03 28.64
C VAL A 276 19.54 3.39 28.24
N ARG A 277 19.20 4.23 29.23
CA ARG A 277 18.89 5.65 28.99
C ARG A 277 20.16 6.43 28.74
N SER A 278 20.27 7.05 27.56
CA SER A 278 21.42 7.90 27.24
C SER A 278 21.34 9.23 27.99
N PRO A 279 22.48 9.83 28.39
CA PRO A 279 22.49 11.17 28.99
C PRO A 279 21.84 12.18 28.04
N MET A 280 20.92 13.01 28.56
CA MET A 280 20.33 14.09 27.77
C MET A 280 21.37 15.19 27.50
N VAL A 281 21.88 15.22 26.27
CA VAL A 281 22.66 16.33 25.73
C VAL A 281 21.69 17.38 25.16
N PRO A 282 21.97 18.70 25.24
CA PRO A 282 21.13 19.72 24.62
C PRO A 282 20.92 19.48 23.13
N LEU A 283 19.66 19.31 22.71
CA LEU A 283 19.28 19.09 21.30
C LEU A 283 18.75 20.39 20.66
N PRO A 284 19.09 20.66 19.39
CA PRO A 284 18.61 21.86 18.69
C PRO A 284 17.09 21.83 18.52
N MET A 285 16.47 23.01 18.34
CA MET A 285 15.05 23.10 18.03
C MET A 285 14.76 22.56 16.62
N PRO A 286 13.83 21.61 16.44
CA PRO A 286 13.43 21.16 15.10
C PRO A 286 12.96 22.32 14.22
N LYS A 287 13.45 22.37 12.98
CA LYS A 287 13.23 23.51 12.10
C LYS A 287 11.84 23.43 11.49
N LYS A 288 10.98 24.41 11.80
CA LYS A 288 9.66 24.54 11.19
C LYS A 288 9.78 24.91 9.71
N LEU A 289 9.19 24.10 8.84
CA LEU A 289 9.13 24.31 7.40
C LEU A 289 7.93 25.19 7.08
N ARG A 290 8.20 26.47 6.80
CA ARG A 290 7.16 27.48 6.57
C ARG A 290 6.72 27.48 5.12
N PHE A 291 5.47 27.86 4.91
CA PHE A 291 4.91 28.10 3.58
C PHE A 291 4.30 29.51 3.53
N ASN A 292 4.77 30.30 2.57
CA ASN A 292 4.20 31.60 2.19
C ASN A 292 3.01 31.34 1.27
N ILE A 293 1.81 31.67 1.74
CA ILE A 293 0.56 31.41 1.02
C ILE A 293 0.16 32.67 0.25
N THR A 294 0.10 32.53 -1.08
CA THR A 294 -0.46 33.56 -1.98
C THR A 294 -1.93 33.26 -2.28
N PRO A 295 -2.70 34.22 -2.84
CA PRO A 295 -4.06 33.95 -3.29
C PRO A 295 -4.16 32.79 -4.31
N GLU A 296 -3.15 32.64 -5.19
CA GLU A 296 -3.10 31.54 -6.16
C GLU A 296 -2.93 30.18 -5.47
N ILE A 297 -1.98 30.06 -4.53
CA ILE A 297 -1.76 28.84 -3.75
C ILE A 297 -3.00 28.51 -2.90
N LYS A 298 -3.63 29.51 -2.30
CA LYS A 298 -4.85 29.33 -1.52
C LYS A 298 -5.98 28.76 -2.38
N ASN A 299 -6.17 29.28 -3.59
CA ASN A 299 -7.16 28.75 -4.54
C ASN A 299 -6.86 27.30 -4.95
N ASP A 300 -5.58 26.96 -5.18
CA ASP A 300 -5.18 25.58 -5.49
C ASP A 300 -5.46 24.63 -4.30
N ILE A 301 -5.25 25.10 -3.07
CA ILE A 301 -5.60 24.35 -1.85
C ILE A 301 -7.11 24.07 -1.80
N GLU A 302 -7.95 25.08 -2.03
CA GLU A 302 -9.41 24.89 -2.01
C GLU A 302 -9.88 23.92 -3.11
N LYS A 303 -9.29 23.98 -4.32
CA LYS A 303 -9.55 23.00 -5.38
C LYS A 303 -9.13 21.58 -4.99
N ALA A 304 -7.97 21.43 -4.35
CA ALA A 304 -7.51 20.13 -3.87
C ALA A 304 -8.42 19.56 -2.78
N LYS A 305 -8.92 20.39 -1.87
CA LYS A 305 -9.92 20.01 -0.86
C LYS A 305 -11.21 19.50 -1.51
N GLN A 306 -11.73 20.20 -2.52
CA GLN A 306 -12.94 19.80 -3.25
C GLN A 306 -12.74 18.46 -3.96
N ASN A 307 -11.65 18.33 -4.72
CA ASN A 307 -11.32 17.09 -5.43
C ASN A 307 -11.21 15.90 -4.47
N LEU A 308 -10.48 16.06 -3.37
CA LEU A 308 -10.33 14.99 -2.39
C LEU A 308 -11.65 14.63 -1.70
N SER A 309 -12.51 15.63 -1.43
CA SER A 309 -13.84 15.37 -0.87
C SER A 309 -14.68 14.49 -1.79
N ILE A 310 -14.65 14.74 -3.10
CA ILE A 310 -15.35 13.91 -4.10
C ILE A 310 -14.80 12.49 -4.08
N MET A 311 -13.47 12.32 -4.12
CA MET A 311 -12.83 11.01 -4.09
C MET A 311 -13.16 10.20 -2.84
N ILE A 312 -13.15 10.84 -1.66
CA ILE A 312 -13.44 10.16 -0.39
C ILE A 312 -14.91 9.76 -0.31
N GLN A 313 -15.83 10.60 -0.79
CA GLN A 313 -17.26 10.27 -0.81
C GLN A 313 -17.58 9.14 -1.77
N ASP A 314 -16.81 9.01 -2.85
CA ASP A 314 -16.98 7.95 -3.83
C ASP A 314 -16.35 6.62 -3.38
N LEU A 315 -15.43 6.61 -2.42
CA LEU A 315 -14.81 5.38 -1.93
C LEU A 315 -15.74 4.64 -0.95
N ASP A 316 -16.04 3.39 -1.26
CA ASP A 316 -16.59 2.40 -0.32
C ASP A 316 -15.45 1.48 0.13
N ILE A 317 -15.22 1.35 1.44
CA ILE A 317 -14.16 0.48 1.97
C ILE A 317 -14.65 -0.23 3.23
N THR A 318 -14.37 -1.54 3.28
CA THR A 318 -14.59 -2.37 4.46
C THR A 318 -13.34 -3.17 4.81
N VAL A 319 -13.13 -3.38 6.11
CA VAL A 319 -12.08 -4.26 6.64
C VAL A 319 -12.74 -5.40 7.40
N MET A 320 -12.51 -6.61 6.92
CA MET A 320 -13.07 -7.83 7.50
C MET A 320 -11.95 -8.66 8.11
N VAL A 321 -12.10 -9.07 9.38
CA VAL A 321 -11.22 -10.07 9.99
C VAL A 321 -11.94 -11.40 10.03
N PHE A 322 -11.54 -12.28 9.12
CA PHE A 322 -12.06 -13.61 8.98
C PHE A 322 -11.45 -14.50 10.07
N HIS A 323 -12.19 -14.71 11.14
CA HIS A 323 -11.73 -15.36 12.38
C HIS A 323 -11.95 -16.89 12.39
N HIS A 324 -12.55 -17.45 11.34
CA HIS A 324 -12.98 -18.85 11.33
C HIS A 324 -11.84 -19.85 11.13
N PHE A 325 -10.81 -19.45 10.38
CA PHE A 325 -9.56 -20.17 10.13
C PHE A 325 -8.57 -19.25 9.39
N GLY A 326 -7.32 -19.68 9.23
CA GLY A 326 -6.29 -18.98 8.48
C GLY A 326 -5.59 -19.89 7.48
N LYS A 327 -4.26 -19.84 7.47
CA LYS A 327 -3.44 -20.75 6.66
C LYS A 327 -3.54 -22.21 7.11
N ASP A 328 -3.87 -22.44 8.37
CA ASP A 328 -3.99 -23.76 9.00
C ASP A 328 -4.88 -24.72 8.21
N PHE A 329 -6.10 -24.31 7.85
CA PHE A 329 -7.08 -25.19 7.20
C PHE A 329 -6.70 -25.56 5.76
N PRO A 330 -6.38 -24.63 4.84
CA PRO A 330 -5.94 -25.01 3.50
C PRO A 330 -4.68 -25.88 3.52
N LYS A 331 -3.73 -25.61 4.45
CA LYS A 331 -2.55 -26.47 4.64
C LYS A 331 -2.93 -27.88 5.10
N SER A 332 -3.89 -28.05 6.01
CA SER A 332 -4.34 -29.39 6.42
C SER A 332 -4.95 -30.19 5.26
N GLU A 333 -5.54 -29.50 4.28
CA GLU A 333 -6.06 -30.09 3.04
C GLU A 333 -5.01 -30.26 1.93
N LYS A 334 -3.73 -29.95 2.22
CA LYS A 334 -2.62 -29.94 1.25
C LYS A 334 -2.88 -29.01 0.06
N LEU A 335 -3.49 -27.86 0.33
CA LEU A 335 -3.78 -26.81 -0.63
C LEU A 335 -2.99 -25.56 -0.30
N SER A 336 -2.64 -24.77 -1.33
CA SER A 336 -2.03 -23.46 -1.11
C SER A 336 -3.07 -22.51 -0.50
N PRO A 337 -2.80 -21.88 0.65
CA PRO A 337 -3.75 -20.95 1.27
C PRO A 337 -4.12 -19.77 0.36
N ASP A 338 -3.15 -19.25 -0.38
CA ASP A 338 -3.33 -18.16 -1.33
C ASP A 338 -4.29 -18.54 -2.47
N ALA A 339 -4.00 -19.65 -3.14
CA ALA A 339 -4.86 -20.18 -4.20
C ALA A 339 -6.27 -20.53 -3.70
N PHE A 340 -6.39 -21.00 -2.44
CA PHE A 340 -7.69 -21.26 -1.81
C PHE A 340 -8.50 -19.98 -1.64
N ILE A 341 -7.87 -18.90 -1.15
CA ILE A 341 -8.50 -17.58 -1.00
C ILE A 341 -8.92 -17.02 -2.36
N GLN A 342 -8.05 -17.11 -3.37
CA GLN A 342 -8.36 -16.65 -4.73
C GLN A 342 -9.56 -17.38 -5.32
N MET A 343 -9.67 -18.71 -5.13
CA MET A 343 -10.85 -19.46 -5.58
C MET A 343 -12.12 -19.12 -4.79
N ALA A 344 -12.00 -18.81 -3.50
CA ALA A 344 -13.13 -18.30 -2.71
C ALA A 344 -13.62 -16.94 -3.23
N LEU A 345 -12.70 -16.05 -3.63
CA LEU A 345 -13.06 -14.77 -4.23
C LEU A 345 -13.74 -14.94 -5.60
N GLN A 346 -13.26 -15.87 -6.43
CA GLN A 346 -13.92 -16.20 -7.70
C GLN A 346 -15.35 -16.73 -7.47
N LEU A 347 -15.54 -17.59 -6.46
CA LEU A 347 -16.86 -18.10 -6.09
C LEU A 347 -17.78 -16.99 -5.57
N ALA A 348 -17.27 -16.13 -4.69
CA ALA A 348 -18.02 -14.99 -4.17
C ALA A 348 -18.49 -14.06 -5.29
N TYR A 349 -17.60 -13.70 -6.21
CA TYR A 349 -17.93 -12.86 -7.36
C TYR A 349 -18.96 -13.54 -8.28
N TYR A 350 -18.77 -14.82 -8.61
CA TYR A 350 -19.70 -15.55 -9.47
C TYR A 350 -21.11 -15.64 -8.86
N ARG A 351 -21.21 -15.82 -7.53
CA ARG A 351 -22.50 -15.84 -6.82
C ARG A 351 -23.24 -14.51 -6.84
N ILE A 352 -22.52 -13.38 -6.88
CA ILE A 352 -23.12 -12.05 -6.97
C ILE A 352 -23.55 -11.74 -8.41
N TYR A 353 -22.67 -12.01 -9.38
CA TYR A 353 -22.81 -11.50 -10.75
C TYR A 353 -23.23 -12.54 -11.79
N GLY A 354 -23.27 -13.83 -11.45
CA GLY A 354 -23.60 -14.92 -12.38
C GLY A 354 -22.58 -15.16 -13.49
N GLN A 355 -21.44 -14.47 -13.45
CA GLN A 355 -20.37 -14.56 -14.45
C GLN A 355 -19.00 -14.32 -13.80
N ALA A 356 -17.93 -14.76 -14.48
CA ALA A 356 -16.56 -14.41 -14.11
C ALA A 356 -16.17 -13.04 -14.70
N CYS A 357 -15.11 -12.44 -14.17
CA CYS A 357 -14.55 -11.18 -14.66
C CYS A 357 -13.02 -11.26 -14.80
N ALA A 358 -12.42 -10.30 -15.50
CA ALA A 358 -10.97 -10.19 -15.51
C ALA A 358 -10.47 -9.91 -14.08
N THR A 359 -9.64 -10.82 -13.57
CA THR A 359 -9.10 -10.75 -12.21
C THR A 359 -7.58 -10.66 -12.26
N TYR A 360 -7.04 -9.62 -11.63
CA TYR A 360 -5.61 -9.41 -11.43
C TYR A 360 -5.21 -9.88 -10.03
N GLU A 361 -4.09 -10.58 -9.96
CA GLU A 361 -3.33 -10.78 -8.73
C GLU A 361 -1.85 -10.48 -8.97
N SER A 362 -1.21 -9.80 -8.02
CA SER A 362 0.19 -9.40 -8.13
C SER A 362 1.14 -10.59 -7.93
N ALA A 363 1.99 -10.86 -8.91
CA ALA A 363 3.04 -11.87 -8.82
C ALA A 363 4.42 -11.22 -8.69
N SER A 364 5.16 -11.50 -7.61
CA SER A 364 6.52 -10.98 -7.44
C SER A 364 7.50 -11.59 -8.45
N LEU A 365 8.18 -10.74 -9.22
CA LEU A 365 9.27 -11.13 -10.12
C LEU A 365 10.66 -10.95 -9.49
N ARG A 366 10.75 -10.79 -8.15
CA ARG A 366 12.02 -10.52 -7.48
C ARG A 366 13.06 -11.63 -7.63
N MET A 367 12.71 -12.82 -8.13
CA MET A 367 13.70 -13.84 -8.52
C MET A 367 14.63 -13.36 -9.66
N PHE A 368 14.24 -12.31 -10.37
CA PHE A 368 15.01 -11.67 -11.43
C PHE A 368 15.59 -10.33 -10.97
N HIS A 369 16.74 -9.96 -11.53
CA HIS A 369 17.37 -8.67 -11.28
C HIS A 369 16.42 -7.51 -11.66
N LEU A 370 16.18 -6.59 -10.73
CA LEU A 370 15.23 -5.46 -10.84
C LEU A 370 13.76 -5.89 -11.07
N GLY A 371 13.43 -7.16 -10.84
CA GLY A 371 12.07 -7.65 -10.96
C GLY A 371 11.09 -6.92 -10.04
N ARG A 372 9.97 -6.48 -10.63
CA ARG A 372 8.82 -5.89 -9.94
C ARG A 372 7.71 -6.94 -9.88
N THR A 373 6.74 -6.85 -10.80
CA THR A 373 5.56 -7.71 -10.81
C THR A 373 5.19 -8.19 -12.20
N ASP A 374 4.54 -9.35 -12.26
CA ASP A 374 3.69 -9.79 -13.36
C ASP A 374 2.26 -10.03 -12.84
N THR A 375 1.36 -10.43 -13.73
CA THR A 375 -0.05 -10.71 -13.42
C THR A 375 -0.29 -12.21 -13.29
N ILE A 376 -0.87 -12.64 -12.16
CA ILE A 376 -1.62 -13.89 -12.06
C ILE A 376 -3.07 -13.60 -12.43
N ARG A 377 -3.64 -14.41 -13.33
CA ARG A 377 -5.04 -14.31 -13.73
C ARG A 377 -5.88 -15.35 -13.02
N SER A 378 -6.56 -14.95 -11.94
CA SER A 378 -7.35 -15.87 -11.10
C SER A 378 -8.59 -16.43 -11.79
N ALA A 379 -9.17 -15.65 -12.70
CA ALA A 379 -10.24 -16.12 -13.60
C ALA A 379 -9.65 -17.02 -14.69
N SER A 380 -10.01 -18.29 -14.66
CA SER A 380 -9.50 -19.34 -15.55
C SER A 380 -10.62 -20.31 -15.91
N VAL A 381 -10.38 -21.18 -16.88
CA VAL A 381 -11.32 -22.26 -17.22
C VAL A 381 -11.62 -23.12 -15.97
N ALA A 382 -10.59 -23.49 -15.20
CA ALA A 382 -10.77 -24.33 -14.02
C ALA A 382 -11.56 -23.64 -12.92
N SER A 383 -11.31 -22.34 -12.66
CA SER A 383 -12.08 -21.58 -11.67
C SER A 383 -13.53 -21.41 -12.11
N LEU A 384 -13.78 -21.11 -13.40
CA LEU A 384 -15.14 -21.00 -13.94
C LEU A 384 -15.93 -22.31 -13.85
N THR A 385 -15.29 -23.44 -14.17
CA THR A 385 -15.93 -24.77 -14.03
C THR A 385 -16.28 -25.05 -12.57
N PHE A 386 -15.38 -24.74 -11.63
CA PHE A 386 -15.63 -24.91 -10.20
C PHE A 386 -16.81 -24.05 -9.72
N VAL A 387 -16.80 -22.74 -9.97
CA VAL A 387 -17.83 -21.84 -9.44
C VAL A 387 -19.22 -22.11 -10.04
N LYS A 388 -19.28 -22.58 -11.29
CA LYS A 388 -20.54 -23.03 -11.92
C LYS A 388 -21.10 -24.27 -11.26
N ALA A 389 -20.24 -25.23 -10.91
CA ALA A 389 -20.65 -26.48 -10.28
C ALA A 389 -20.99 -26.34 -8.79
N MET A 390 -20.35 -25.40 -8.08
CA MET A 390 -20.44 -25.30 -6.62
C MET A 390 -21.89 -25.22 -6.10
N ASP A 391 -22.73 -24.42 -6.76
CA ASP A 391 -24.13 -24.22 -6.36
C ASP A 391 -25.13 -24.95 -7.28
N ASP A 392 -24.66 -25.74 -8.25
CA ASP A 392 -25.53 -26.57 -9.10
C ASP A 392 -26.06 -27.77 -8.30
N PRO A 393 -27.39 -27.94 -8.17
CA PRO A 393 -27.97 -29.08 -7.46
C PRO A 393 -27.81 -30.41 -8.21
N ASN A 394 -27.49 -30.39 -9.51
CA ASN A 394 -27.31 -31.59 -10.32
C ASN A 394 -25.89 -32.15 -10.26
N VAL A 395 -24.94 -31.40 -9.68
CA VAL A 395 -23.55 -31.84 -9.51
C VAL A 395 -23.38 -32.45 -8.12
N THR A 396 -22.76 -33.63 -8.04
CA THR A 396 -22.52 -34.31 -6.76
C THR A 396 -21.50 -33.56 -5.91
N GLU A 397 -21.61 -33.63 -4.57
CA GLU A 397 -20.63 -32.98 -3.68
C GLU A 397 -19.20 -33.50 -3.91
N HIS A 398 -19.05 -34.78 -4.25
CA HIS A 398 -17.76 -35.37 -4.62
C HIS A 398 -17.14 -34.68 -5.85
N GLU A 399 -17.92 -34.46 -6.90
CA GLU A 399 -17.47 -33.76 -8.09
C GLU A 399 -17.14 -32.29 -7.80
N LYS A 400 -17.92 -31.61 -6.95
CA LYS A 400 -17.61 -30.24 -6.49
C LYS A 400 -16.25 -30.16 -5.79
N VAL A 401 -15.94 -31.15 -4.95
CA VAL A 401 -14.64 -31.26 -4.25
C VAL A 401 -13.48 -31.43 -5.23
N GLU A 402 -13.64 -32.28 -6.24
CA GLU A 402 -12.62 -32.48 -7.28
C GLU A 402 -12.38 -31.20 -8.08
N LEU A 403 -13.46 -30.53 -8.49
CA LEU A 403 -13.39 -29.27 -9.23
C LEU A 403 -12.75 -28.14 -8.40
N LEU A 404 -13.07 -28.04 -7.11
CA LEU A 404 -12.44 -27.10 -6.18
C LEU A 404 -10.92 -27.36 -6.12
N ARG A 405 -10.51 -28.60 -5.85
CA ARG A 405 -9.09 -28.96 -5.76
C ARG A 405 -8.38 -28.70 -7.07
N LYS A 406 -9.00 -29.02 -8.21
CA LYS A 406 -8.45 -28.74 -9.56
C LYS A 406 -8.27 -27.24 -9.80
N ALA A 407 -9.25 -26.41 -9.43
CA ALA A 407 -9.17 -24.96 -9.57
C ALA A 407 -8.05 -24.36 -8.72
N VAL A 408 -7.94 -24.79 -7.45
CA VAL A 408 -6.86 -24.36 -6.54
C VAL A 408 -5.48 -24.78 -7.08
N GLN A 409 -5.33 -26.01 -7.58
CA GLN A 409 -4.06 -26.47 -8.16
C GLN A 409 -3.72 -25.76 -9.48
N ALA A 410 -4.71 -25.50 -10.34
CA ALA A 410 -4.51 -24.74 -11.57
C ALA A 410 -4.04 -23.31 -11.28
N HIS A 411 -4.64 -22.66 -10.28
CA HIS A 411 -4.23 -21.35 -9.82
C HIS A 411 -2.79 -21.40 -9.27
N ARG A 412 -2.48 -22.35 -8.37
CA ARG A 412 -1.11 -22.52 -7.85
C ARG A 412 -0.08 -22.72 -8.95
N ALA A 413 -0.39 -23.53 -9.96
CA ALA A 413 0.47 -23.75 -11.10
C ALA A 413 0.69 -22.45 -11.92
N TYR A 414 -0.33 -21.60 -12.05
CA TYR A 414 -0.17 -20.28 -12.66
C TYR A 414 0.72 -19.38 -11.80
N THR A 415 0.51 -19.32 -10.49
CA THR A 415 1.36 -18.58 -9.55
C THR A 415 2.83 -18.98 -9.70
N ASP A 416 3.12 -20.28 -9.72
CA ASP A 416 4.48 -20.82 -9.87
C ASP A 416 5.12 -20.44 -11.21
N ARG A 417 4.35 -20.39 -12.31
CA ARG A 417 4.82 -19.90 -13.61
C ARG A 417 5.08 -18.39 -13.58
N ALA A 418 4.16 -17.60 -13.01
CA ALA A 418 4.26 -16.15 -12.97
C ALA A 418 5.50 -15.69 -12.21
N ILE A 419 5.79 -16.25 -11.03
CA ILE A 419 7.00 -15.90 -10.26
C ILE A 419 8.30 -16.33 -10.96
N ARG A 420 8.22 -17.27 -11.91
CA ARG A 420 9.33 -17.71 -12.78
C ARG A 420 9.42 -16.92 -14.08
N GLY A 421 8.64 -15.84 -14.24
CA GLY A 421 8.67 -15.02 -15.45
C GLY A 421 8.04 -15.70 -16.67
N GLU A 422 7.17 -16.68 -16.45
CA GLU A 422 6.45 -17.44 -17.48
C GLU A 422 4.97 -17.02 -17.60
N ALA A 423 4.59 -15.89 -16.98
CA ALA A 423 3.33 -15.21 -17.24
C ALA A 423 3.43 -14.34 -18.51
N PHE A 424 2.29 -13.84 -19.00
CA PHE A 424 2.24 -13.21 -20.32
C PHE A 424 1.88 -11.73 -20.30
N ASP A 425 1.28 -11.19 -19.24
CA ASP A 425 0.77 -9.82 -19.22
C ASP A 425 1.87 -8.78 -19.47
N ARG A 426 3.02 -8.90 -18.77
CA ARG A 426 4.15 -8.00 -18.98
C ARG A 426 4.84 -8.22 -20.33
N HIS A 427 4.80 -9.44 -20.86
CA HIS A 427 5.30 -9.73 -22.20
C HIS A 427 4.43 -9.02 -23.27
N LEU A 428 3.10 -9.12 -23.17
CA LEU A 428 2.18 -8.41 -24.08
C LEU A 428 2.35 -6.89 -23.98
N LEU A 429 2.52 -6.34 -22.77
CA LEU A 429 2.86 -4.94 -22.60
C LEU A 429 4.18 -4.60 -23.30
N GLY A 430 5.21 -5.43 -23.14
CA GLY A 430 6.51 -5.26 -23.81
C GLY A 430 6.37 -5.20 -25.33
N LEU A 431 5.60 -6.11 -25.93
CA LEU A 431 5.32 -6.11 -27.37
C LEU A 431 4.57 -4.84 -27.82
N LYS A 432 3.60 -4.37 -27.04
CA LYS A 432 2.89 -3.12 -27.30
C LYS A 432 3.82 -1.91 -27.25
N MET A 433 4.70 -1.85 -26.24
CA MET A 433 5.67 -0.77 -26.10
C MET A 433 6.74 -0.81 -27.20
N GLN A 434 7.18 -2.01 -27.58
CA GLN A 434 8.12 -2.20 -28.69
C GLN A 434 7.54 -1.68 -30.00
N ALA A 435 6.28 -1.98 -30.31
CA ALA A 435 5.62 -1.47 -31.51
C ALA A 435 5.56 0.08 -31.55
N ILE A 436 5.35 0.71 -30.38
CA ILE A 436 5.39 2.18 -30.25
C ILE A 436 6.80 2.71 -30.50
N GLU A 437 7.82 2.06 -29.94
CA GLU A 437 9.23 2.45 -30.10
C GLU A 437 9.71 2.30 -31.56
N ASP A 438 9.28 1.23 -32.24
CA ASP A 438 9.59 0.95 -33.64
C ASP A 438 8.79 1.83 -34.63
N LEU A 439 7.90 2.71 -34.13
CA LEU A 439 7.06 3.61 -34.91
C LEU A 439 6.17 2.88 -35.93
N VAL A 440 5.79 1.63 -35.63
CA VAL A 440 4.82 0.88 -36.44
C VAL A 440 3.39 1.17 -35.98
N SER A 441 2.41 0.92 -36.85
CA SER A 441 1.00 1.00 -36.46
C SER A 441 0.72 0.06 -35.29
N MET A 442 -0.13 0.48 -34.36
CA MET A 442 -0.55 -0.35 -33.23
C MET A 442 -1.08 -1.70 -33.74
N PRO A 443 -0.49 -2.83 -33.34
CA PRO A 443 -0.96 -4.15 -33.77
C PRO A 443 -2.41 -4.42 -33.34
N ASP A 444 -3.19 -5.06 -34.22
CA ASP A 444 -4.63 -5.30 -34.03
C ASP A 444 -4.95 -6.06 -32.73
N ILE A 445 -4.08 -6.96 -32.30
CA ILE A 445 -4.24 -7.71 -31.03
C ILE A 445 -4.39 -6.79 -29.81
N PHE A 446 -3.80 -5.58 -29.83
CA PHE A 446 -3.89 -4.62 -28.72
C PHE A 446 -5.06 -3.64 -28.86
N MET A 447 -5.72 -3.64 -30.03
CA MET A 447 -6.95 -2.89 -30.30
C MET A 447 -8.20 -3.79 -30.23
N ASP A 448 -8.01 -5.11 -30.16
CA ASP A 448 -9.09 -6.07 -30.02
C ASP A 448 -9.89 -5.85 -28.71
N THR A 449 -11.20 -6.05 -28.81
CA THR A 449 -12.13 -5.99 -27.68
C THR A 449 -11.73 -7.01 -26.60
N SER A 450 -11.21 -8.17 -26.99
CA SER A 450 -10.73 -9.18 -26.03
C SER A 450 -9.59 -8.64 -25.16
N TYR A 451 -8.66 -7.87 -25.73
CA TYR A 451 -7.57 -7.25 -24.98
C TYR A 451 -8.11 -6.16 -24.04
N ALA A 452 -9.07 -5.35 -24.51
CA ALA A 452 -9.72 -4.36 -23.66
C ALA A 452 -10.40 -5.00 -22.43
N ILE A 453 -11.19 -6.06 -22.63
CA ILE A 453 -11.83 -6.82 -21.53
C ILE A 453 -10.76 -7.45 -20.63
N ALA A 454 -9.71 -8.05 -21.20
CA ALA A 454 -8.67 -8.73 -20.44
C ALA A 454 -7.85 -7.79 -19.54
N MET A 455 -7.71 -6.51 -19.91
CA MET A 455 -6.97 -5.50 -19.15
C MET A 455 -7.87 -4.66 -18.23
N HIS A 456 -9.19 -4.89 -18.26
CA HIS A 456 -10.17 -4.19 -17.44
C HIS A 456 -10.52 -5.01 -16.18
N PHE A 457 -9.70 -4.88 -15.15
CA PHE A 457 -9.76 -5.74 -13.97
C PHE A 457 -10.87 -5.33 -12.99
N ASN A 458 -12.08 -5.88 -13.14
CA ASN A 458 -13.15 -5.72 -12.15
C ASN A 458 -12.77 -6.28 -10.76
N LEU A 459 -11.80 -7.20 -10.68
CA LEU A 459 -11.16 -7.60 -9.43
C LEU A 459 -9.65 -7.35 -9.53
N SER A 460 -9.15 -6.40 -8.73
CA SER A 460 -7.71 -6.19 -8.56
C SER A 460 -7.29 -6.62 -7.16
N THR A 461 -6.38 -7.59 -7.08
CA THR A 461 -6.09 -8.28 -5.84
C THR A 461 -4.60 -8.35 -5.52
N SER A 462 -4.27 -8.45 -4.24
CA SER A 462 -2.90 -8.64 -3.78
C SER A 462 -2.85 -9.36 -2.44
N GLN A 463 -2.03 -10.40 -2.37
CA GLN A 463 -1.60 -10.95 -1.09
C GLN A 463 -0.44 -10.12 -0.54
N VAL A 464 -0.54 -9.71 0.72
CA VAL A 464 0.55 -9.03 1.43
C VAL A 464 0.82 -9.76 2.75
N PRO A 465 1.61 -10.84 2.71
CA PRO A 465 1.88 -11.64 3.89
C PRO A 465 2.85 -10.91 4.82
N ALA A 466 2.43 -10.67 6.06
CA ALA A 466 3.25 -10.07 7.11
C ALA A 466 3.21 -10.95 8.37
N LYS A 467 4.25 -10.86 9.21
CA LYS A 467 4.21 -11.45 10.56
C LYS A 467 3.36 -10.60 11.50
N THR A 468 3.40 -9.29 11.30
CA THR A 468 2.54 -8.33 12.00
C THR A 468 1.09 -8.56 11.59
N ASP A 469 0.20 -8.51 12.58
CA ASP A 469 -1.25 -8.61 12.36
C ASP A 469 -1.82 -7.30 11.76
N CYS A 470 -1.40 -7.01 10.53
CA CYS A 470 -1.77 -5.82 9.78
C CYS A 470 -2.59 -6.17 8.53
N VAL A 471 -3.11 -5.14 7.86
CA VAL A 471 -3.78 -5.27 6.56
C VAL A 471 -3.47 -4.07 5.67
N MET A 472 -3.17 -4.34 4.41
CA MET A 472 -2.99 -3.32 3.37
C MET A 472 -4.29 -3.12 2.58
N PHE A 473 -4.47 -1.95 1.99
CA PHE A 473 -5.64 -1.61 1.17
C PHE A 473 -5.32 -0.55 0.12
N PHE A 474 -6.09 -0.58 -0.95
CA PHE A 474 -6.02 0.30 -2.11
C PHE A 474 -7.40 0.35 -2.77
N GLY A 475 -7.71 1.42 -3.51
CA GLY A 475 -8.97 1.53 -4.25
C GLY A 475 -9.01 0.63 -5.49
N PRO A 476 -10.19 0.40 -6.08
CA PRO A 476 -10.32 -0.32 -7.35
C PRO A 476 -9.54 0.33 -8.49
N VAL A 477 -9.10 -0.47 -9.46
CA VAL A 477 -8.35 0.03 -10.64
C VAL A 477 -9.26 0.42 -11.82
N VAL A 478 -10.56 0.08 -11.74
CA VAL A 478 -11.62 0.45 -12.68
C VAL A 478 -12.86 0.92 -11.90
N PRO A 479 -13.71 1.79 -12.49
CA PRO A 479 -14.86 2.37 -11.78
C PRO A 479 -15.89 1.34 -11.26
N ASP A 480 -16.09 0.25 -11.99
CA ASP A 480 -17.04 -0.85 -11.76
C ASP A 480 -16.34 -2.10 -11.20
N GLY A 481 -15.29 -1.90 -10.41
CA GLY A 481 -14.48 -2.97 -9.86
C GLY A 481 -14.29 -2.90 -8.36
N TYR A 482 -13.49 -3.85 -7.86
CA TYR A 482 -13.08 -3.93 -6.48
C TYR A 482 -11.56 -3.95 -6.34
N GLY A 483 -11.06 -3.31 -5.29
CA GLY A 483 -9.73 -3.57 -4.74
C GLY A 483 -9.83 -4.52 -3.56
N VAL A 484 -9.17 -5.68 -3.61
CA VAL A 484 -9.18 -6.68 -2.53
C VAL A 484 -7.77 -7.04 -2.11
N CYS A 485 -7.43 -6.79 -0.85
CA CYS A 485 -6.10 -7.09 -0.32
C CYS A 485 -6.22 -7.92 0.95
N TYR A 486 -5.28 -8.84 1.16
CA TYR A 486 -5.37 -9.76 2.30
C TYR A 486 -4.02 -10.17 2.88
N ASN A 487 -4.03 -10.42 4.20
CA ASN A 487 -2.91 -10.94 4.97
C ASN A 487 -3.32 -12.25 5.68
N PRO A 488 -2.95 -13.43 5.15
CA PRO A 488 -3.26 -14.71 5.78
C PRO A 488 -2.37 -14.99 7.00
N MET A 489 -2.98 -14.94 8.18
CA MET A 489 -2.37 -15.35 9.44
C MET A 489 -2.55 -16.86 9.64
N GLU A 490 -2.01 -17.44 10.72
CA GLU A 490 -2.10 -18.89 10.87
C GLU A 490 -3.56 -19.35 11.13
N THR A 491 -4.30 -18.62 11.98
CA THR A 491 -5.65 -18.98 12.44
C THR A 491 -6.75 -18.01 12.00
N HIS A 492 -6.40 -16.91 11.33
CA HIS A 492 -7.34 -15.92 10.78
C HIS A 492 -6.80 -15.29 9.50
N ILE A 493 -7.62 -14.49 8.82
CA ILE A 493 -7.20 -13.72 7.64
C ILE A 493 -7.73 -12.30 7.76
N ASN A 494 -6.85 -11.31 7.60
CA ASN A 494 -7.27 -9.92 7.49
C ASN A 494 -7.55 -9.60 6.03
N PHE A 495 -8.76 -9.14 5.72
CA PHE A 495 -9.19 -8.70 4.40
C PHE A 495 -9.49 -7.20 4.42
N SER A 496 -9.16 -6.53 3.32
CA SER A 496 -9.80 -5.27 2.94
C SER A 496 -10.45 -5.43 1.59
N VAL A 497 -11.66 -4.88 1.47
CA VAL A 497 -12.43 -4.82 0.23
C VAL A 497 -12.80 -3.36 0.01
N SER A 498 -12.59 -2.87 -1.20
CA SER A 498 -12.97 -1.53 -1.62
C SER A 498 -13.75 -1.56 -2.92
N ALA A 499 -14.62 -0.57 -3.12
CA ALA A 499 -15.44 -0.34 -4.31
C ALA A 499 -15.63 1.17 -4.51
N TYR A 500 -16.34 1.56 -5.57
CA TYR A 500 -16.76 2.96 -5.78
C TYR A 500 -18.28 3.08 -5.74
N ASN A 501 -18.78 4.01 -4.92
CA ASN A 501 -20.21 4.31 -4.73
C ASN A 501 -20.89 4.78 -6.01
N SER A 502 -20.13 5.38 -6.94
CA SER A 502 -20.59 5.77 -8.27
C SER A 502 -21.01 4.59 -9.15
N CYS A 503 -20.56 3.37 -8.85
CA CYS A 503 -21.03 2.14 -9.50
C CYS A 503 -22.04 1.42 -8.59
N ALA A 504 -23.33 1.55 -8.91
CA ALA A 504 -24.42 0.93 -8.16
C ALA A 504 -24.35 -0.61 -8.13
N ASP A 505 -23.64 -1.23 -9.08
CA ASP A 505 -23.47 -2.68 -9.14
C ASP A 505 -22.39 -3.22 -8.18
N THR A 506 -21.62 -2.32 -7.55
CA THR A 506 -20.55 -2.69 -6.61
C THR A 506 -20.88 -2.28 -5.17
N ASN A 507 -20.55 -3.15 -4.21
CA ASN A 507 -20.70 -2.88 -2.79
C ASN A 507 -19.67 -3.69 -1.98
N ALA A 508 -18.78 -3.00 -1.27
CA ALA A 508 -17.64 -3.63 -0.60
C ALA A 508 -18.07 -4.56 0.54
N VAL A 509 -19.09 -4.16 1.32
CA VAL A 509 -19.65 -4.97 2.41
C VAL A 509 -20.30 -6.25 1.87
N HIS A 510 -21.04 -6.13 0.77
CA HIS A 510 -21.69 -7.25 0.12
C HIS A 510 -20.68 -8.27 -0.42
N LEU A 511 -19.63 -7.83 -1.11
CA LEU A 511 -18.56 -8.73 -1.57
C LEU A 511 -17.82 -9.36 -0.39
N ALA A 512 -17.54 -8.62 0.69
CA ALA A 512 -16.91 -9.17 1.88
C ALA A 512 -17.75 -10.28 2.52
N HIS A 513 -19.06 -10.08 2.62
CA HIS A 513 -20.00 -11.09 3.12
C HIS A 513 -19.99 -12.37 2.27
N TYR A 514 -20.05 -12.23 0.95
CA TYR A 514 -20.01 -13.38 0.04
C TYR A 514 -18.64 -14.08 0.05
N LEU A 515 -17.56 -13.33 0.25
CA LEU A 515 -16.21 -13.89 0.40
C LEU A 515 -16.08 -14.72 1.69
N GLU A 516 -16.56 -14.20 2.82
CA GLU A 516 -16.63 -14.96 4.08
C GLU A 516 -17.42 -16.26 3.91
N LYS A 517 -18.62 -16.15 3.31
CA LYS A 517 -19.46 -17.32 3.06
C LYS A 517 -18.81 -18.31 2.09
N ALA A 518 -18.17 -17.84 1.02
CA ALA A 518 -17.46 -18.70 0.07
C ALA A 518 -16.33 -19.49 0.75
N LEU A 519 -15.52 -18.83 1.59
CA LEU A 519 -14.47 -19.48 2.37
C LEU A 519 -15.03 -20.58 3.30
N LEU A 520 -16.13 -20.28 3.99
CA LEU A 520 -16.80 -21.22 4.87
C LEU A 520 -17.42 -22.41 4.13
N ASP A 521 -18.10 -22.16 3.02
CA ASP A 521 -18.74 -23.20 2.20
C ASP A 521 -17.68 -24.13 1.58
N MET A 522 -16.56 -23.56 1.10
CA MET A 522 -15.41 -24.34 0.60
C MET A 522 -14.79 -25.20 1.70
N ARG A 523 -14.67 -24.68 2.93
CA ARG A 523 -14.23 -25.46 4.09
C ARG A 523 -15.17 -26.62 4.38
N ALA A 524 -16.47 -26.33 4.49
CA ALA A 524 -17.50 -27.33 4.80
C ALA A 524 -17.51 -28.47 3.78
N LEU A 525 -17.44 -28.12 2.48
CA LEU A 525 -17.41 -29.08 1.37
C LEU A 525 -16.21 -30.05 1.46
N LEU A 526 -15.02 -29.54 1.79
CA LEU A 526 -13.82 -30.36 1.93
C LEU A 526 -13.86 -31.24 3.20
N GLN A 527 -14.39 -30.72 4.30
CA GLN A 527 -14.48 -31.46 5.57
C GLN A 527 -15.51 -32.59 5.52
N SER A 528 -16.60 -32.44 4.77
CA SER A 528 -17.58 -33.52 4.57
C SER A 528 -17.06 -34.64 3.65
N HIS A 529 -16.00 -34.37 2.87
CA HIS A 529 -15.44 -35.30 1.88
C HIS A 529 -13.91 -35.45 2.04
N PRO A 530 -13.45 -35.98 3.18
CA PRO A 530 -12.02 -36.18 3.42
C PRO A 530 -11.44 -37.13 2.38
N ARG A 531 -10.17 -36.91 1.98
CA ARG A 531 -9.46 -37.90 1.16
C ARG A 531 -9.38 -39.21 1.93
N ALA A 532 -9.62 -40.34 1.25
CA ALA A 532 -9.39 -41.65 1.83
C ALA A 532 -7.97 -41.70 2.42
N LYS A 533 -7.83 -42.19 3.65
CA LYS A 533 -6.53 -42.44 4.28
C LYS A 533 -5.87 -43.57 3.48
N LEU A 534 -4.98 -43.20 2.55
CA LEU A 534 -4.04 -44.10 1.89
C LEU A 534 -2.78 -44.22 2.75
#